data_AF-A0A6P7FM11-F1
#
_entry.id   AF-A0A6P7FM11-F1
#
_cell.length_a   1.000
_cell.length_b   1.000
_cell.length_c   1.000
_cell.angle_alpha   90.00
_cell.angle_beta   90.00
_cell.angle_gamma   90.00
#
_symmetry.space_group_name_H-M   'P 1'
#
loop_
_entity.id
_entity.type
_entity.pdbx_description
1 polymer ?
#
loop_
_entity_poly.entity_id
_entity_poly.type
_entity_poly.pdbx_seq_one_letter_code
_entity_poly.pdbx_strand_id
1 'polypeptide(L)'
;MKGKVINLLVLFSCFWLSEQAQVKVSIYYETLCPDSIAFIKDQFHPTYKDLKDYIDVEFVPYGHASETNITGQWAFTCQHGPAECFGNAFHSCVLALNSDKSKTENFVYCSMSAEDPASLQIIEQCLNKAGLDWKTIKNCYFSNEYVKYLIQNGEKTRAAEDTSFIPTIVLNDKFSQQNQDDAISDFRKLICKTLNNGPNECKEDHINVILTFGRKLGKSQYTYPYETKESYLAAIHACVLNMYSPEQRTEFVSCSANTNEPSSNDNLKKCAKQADLNWEDITKCTKSAQPDKLLNSYYRQSVMENISKYPTILINDEYDRMLEQKALFNFKAVMCQLMDDLPEGCRFATGHFLNMYQNAYLRNGLIVLVILVCFGTNSNGLKVSVYYEALCPDSVRFIGRQLYPKWDQIKDYIDELEFVPFGKAIYVHHDADVVKQAPERYSFSCQHGRRECQGNKYQACALSQNKGKDVEVPLVYCIMKSIDPSSFDTVEECARRFGLDIPKLKSCSDSIEGDKLLATKGDRTFQLDPNISFVPTIVFDDQFKQVEQSQSLKDFVAVVCSKIQNKSKPSVCNGRQLPQLPSFDDYYY
;
A
#
# COMPACT_ATOMS: atom_id res chain seq x y z
N MET A 1 -68.67 40.84 -15.87
CA MET A 1 -67.76 40.35 -14.82
C MET A 1 -67.11 39.07 -15.31
N LYS A 2 -65.79 39.07 -15.56
CA LYS A 2 -65.03 37.90 -16.03
C LYS A 2 -64.67 37.04 -14.81
N GLY A 3 -65.31 35.89 -14.65
CA GLY A 3 -64.94 34.89 -13.65
C GLY A 3 -63.85 33.97 -14.21
N LYS A 4 -62.66 33.97 -13.61
CA LYS A 4 -61.60 33.00 -13.89
C LYS A 4 -61.91 31.69 -13.15
N VAL A 5 -62.10 30.61 -13.88
CA VAL A 5 -62.06 29.24 -13.32
C VAL A 5 -60.60 28.82 -13.30
N ILE A 6 -60.05 28.64 -12.10
CA ILE A 6 -58.70 28.09 -11.88
C ILE A 6 -58.86 26.57 -11.78
N ASN A 7 -58.41 25.85 -12.80
CA ASN A 7 -58.22 24.40 -12.73
C ASN A 7 -56.95 24.14 -11.90
N LEU A 8 -57.15 23.69 -10.66
CA LEU A 8 -56.07 23.21 -9.80
C LEU A 8 -55.76 21.75 -10.18
N LEU A 9 -54.80 21.56 -11.07
CA LEU A 9 -54.17 20.25 -11.32
C LEU A 9 -53.29 19.93 -10.11
N VAL A 10 -53.81 19.14 -9.18
CA VAL A 10 -53.01 18.51 -8.13
C VAL A 10 -52.23 17.37 -8.76
N LEU A 11 -50.98 17.66 -9.16
CA LEU A 11 -49.99 16.64 -9.48
C LEU A 11 -49.61 15.93 -8.18
N PHE A 12 -50.15 14.73 -7.96
CA PHE A 12 -49.54 13.78 -7.03
C PHE A 12 -48.20 13.35 -7.65
N SER A 13 -47.14 14.10 -7.35
CA SER A 13 -45.79 13.60 -7.51
C SER A 13 -45.63 12.44 -6.53
N CYS A 14 -45.71 11.22 -7.04
CA CYS A 14 -45.28 10.02 -6.35
C CYS A 14 -43.79 10.17 -6.11
N PHE A 15 -43.41 10.72 -4.94
CA PHE A 15 -42.04 10.66 -4.46
C PHE A 15 -41.78 9.19 -4.11
N TRP A 16 -41.22 8.46 -5.06
CA TRP A 16 -40.52 7.23 -4.77
C TRP A 16 -39.32 7.63 -3.92
N LEU A 17 -39.42 7.46 -2.60
CA LEU A 17 -38.24 7.37 -1.74
C LEU A 17 -37.50 6.11 -2.20
N SER A 18 -36.49 6.27 -3.07
CA SER A 18 -35.55 5.19 -3.32
C SER A 18 -34.72 5.03 -2.05
N GLU A 19 -35.02 3.99 -1.27
CA GLU A 19 -34.12 3.55 -0.21
C GLU A 19 -32.78 3.21 -0.87
N GLN A 20 -31.73 3.97 -0.52
CA GLN A 20 -30.41 3.79 -1.09
C GLN A 20 -29.87 2.46 -0.56
N ALA A 21 -29.66 1.49 -1.44
CA ALA A 21 -29.22 0.15 -1.05
C ALA A 21 -27.82 0.22 -0.42
N GLN A 22 -27.71 -0.17 0.85
CA GLN A 22 -26.45 -0.34 1.55
C GLN A 22 -25.83 -1.71 1.23
N VAL A 23 -24.51 -1.79 1.23
CA VAL A 23 -23.78 -3.07 1.24
C VAL A 23 -23.74 -3.57 2.66
N LYS A 24 -24.31 -4.74 2.93
CA LYS A 24 -24.13 -5.40 4.21
C LYS A 24 -22.74 -6.01 4.27
N VAL A 25 -21.98 -5.68 5.31
CA VAL A 25 -20.61 -6.15 5.52
C VAL A 25 -20.55 -6.85 6.87
N SER A 26 -20.47 -8.18 6.88
CA SER A 26 -20.23 -8.95 8.10
C SER A 26 -18.74 -9.27 8.24
N ILE A 27 -18.14 -8.91 9.37
CA ILE A 27 -16.71 -9.07 9.67
C ILE A 27 -16.56 -10.02 10.85
N TYR A 28 -16.09 -11.22 10.58
CA TYR A 28 -15.79 -12.23 11.59
C TYR A 28 -14.33 -12.09 12.01
N TYR A 29 -14.07 -11.81 13.29
CA TYR A 29 -12.73 -11.44 13.75
C TYR A 29 -12.41 -11.92 15.16
N GLU A 30 -11.13 -11.85 15.53
CA GLU A 30 -10.61 -12.10 16.88
C GLU A 30 -9.88 -10.88 17.40
N THR A 31 -10.03 -10.56 18.69
CA THR A 31 -9.44 -9.33 19.23
C THR A 31 -7.92 -9.31 19.28
N LEU A 32 -7.24 -10.47 19.28
CA LEU A 32 -5.78 -10.55 19.32
C LEU A 32 -5.14 -11.14 18.06
N CYS A 33 -5.94 -11.45 17.03
CA CYS A 33 -5.42 -11.88 15.74
C CYS A 33 -4.78 -10.69 15.00
N PRO A 34 -3.49 -10.76 14.61
CA PRO A 34 -2.80 -9.67 13.91
C PRO A 34 -3.47 -9.25 12.60
N ASP A 35 -3.98 -10.21 11.82
CA ASP A 35 -4.66 -9.91 10.54
C ASP A 35 -6.01 -9.22 10.78
N SER A 36 -6.71 -9.59 11.85
CA SER A 36 -7.97 -8.94 12.24
C SER A 36 -7.73 -7.49 12.67
N ILE A 37 -6.66 -7.26 13.44
CA ILE A 37 -6.20 -5.92 13.84
C ILE A 37 -5.89 -5.10 12.60
N ALA A 38 -5.06 -5.63 11.70
CA ALA A 38 -4.64 -4.93 10.48
C ALA A 38 -5.83 -4.57 9.59
N PHE A 39 -6.74 -5.51 9.34
CA PHE A 39 -7.93 -5.22 8.53
C PHE A 39 -8.82 -4.14 9.15
N ILE A 40 -9.15 -4.26 10.44
CA ILE A 40 -10.02 -3.28 11.11
C ILE A 40 -9.40 -1.88 11.08
N LYS A 41 -8.10 -1.80 11.39
CA LYS A 41 -7.37 -0.55 11.50
C LYS A 41 -7.08 0.09 10.15
N ASP A 42 -6.55 -0.68 9.21
CA ASP A 42 -5.93 -0.16 7.99
C ASP A 42 -6.85 -0.25 6.76
N GLN A 43 -7.85 -1.14 6.76
CA GLN A 43 -8.79 -1.32 5.63
C GLN A 43 -10.19 -0.82 5.96
N PHE A 44 -10.79 -1.32 7.04
CA PHE A 44 -12.20 -1.08 7.35
C PHE A 44 -12.46 0.33 7.89
N HIS A 45 -11.78 0.76 8.96
CA HIS A 45 -12.06 2.06 9.60
C HIS A 45 -11.93 3.27 8.64
N PRO A 46 -10.86 3.39 7.83
CA PRO A 46 -10.75 4.47 6.84
C PRO A 46 -11.88 4.43 5.81
N THR A 47 -12.23 3.24 5.31
CA THR A 47 -13.33 3.07 4.35
C THR A 47 -14.68 3.43 4.95
N TYR A 48 -14.95 2.98 6.18
CA TYR A 48 -16.21 3.23 6.86
C TYR A 48 -16.42 4.71 7.17
N LYS A 49 -15.36 5.47 7.47
CA LYS A 49 -15.47 6.93 7.67
C LYS A 49 -16.11 7.64 6.48
N ASP A 50 -15.73 7.25 5.28
CA ASP A 50 -16.18 7.89 4.04
C ASP A 50 -17.47 7.27 3.52
N LEU A 51 -17.66 5.97 3.72
CA LEU A 51 -18.75 5.20 3.13
C LEU A 51 -19.79 4.70 4.15
N LYS A 52 -19.81 5.19 5.38
CA LYS A 52 -20.74 4.75 6.45
C LYS A 52 -22.21 4.76 6.04
N ASP A 53 -22.62 5.70 5.20
CA ASP A 53 -24.02 5.82 4.77
C ASP A 53 -24.39 4.72 3.74
N TYR A 54 -23.39 4.02 3.20
CA TYR A 54 -23.50 2.97 2.19
C TYR A 54 -23.12 1.59 2.71
N ILE A 55 -22.66 1.48 3.96
CA ILE A 55 -22.21 0.23 4.59
C ILE A 55 -23.10 -0.05 5.80
N ASP A 56 -23.77 -1.20 5.80
CA ASP A 56 -24.36 -1.78 7.01
C ASP A 56 -23.40 -2.81 7.59
N VAL A 57 -22.63 -2.40 8.60
CA VAL A 57 -21.61 -3.27 9.21
C VAL A 57 -22.17 -4.15 10.32
N GLU A 58 -21.79 -5.42 10.31
CA GLU A 58 -21.97 -6.38 11.38
C GLU A 58 -20.62 -6.93 11.84
N PHE A 59 -20.20 -6.58 13.05
CA PHE A 59 -19.00 -7.14 13.68
C PHE A 59 -19.36 -8.42 14.44
N VAL A 60 -18.58 -9.49 14.23
CA VAL A 60 -18.76 -10.80 14.88
C VAL A 60 -17.46 -11.23 15.57
N PRO A 61 -17.20 -10.76 16.81
CA PRO A 61 -16.01 -11.12 17.59
C PRO A 61 -16.15 -12.54 18.15
N TYR A 62 -15.45 -13.49 17.53
CA TYR A 62 -15.41 -14.89 17.96
C TYR A 62 -14.25 -15.62 17.26
N GLY A 63 -14.18 -15.51 15.94
CA GLY A 63 -13.18 -16.15 15.09
C GLY A 63 -13.09 -17.66 15.28
N HIS A 64 -11.91 -18.17 15.59
CA HIS A 64 -11.69 -19.60 15.84
C HIS A 64 -11.85 -19.99 17.31
N ALA A 65 -12.58 -19.19 18.10
CA ALA A 65 -12.97 -19.62 19.42
C ALA A 65 -13.82 -20.91 19.35
N SER A 66 -13.89 -21.62 20.47
CA SER A 66 -14.77 -22.77 20.66
C SER A 66 -15.39 -22.73 22.04
N GLU A 67 -16.65 -23.15 22.16
CA GLU A 67 -17.37 -23.24 23.42
C GLU A 67 -17.71 -24.68 23.80
N THR A 68 -17.62 -24.98 25.10
CA THR A 68 -18.04 -26.25 25.68
C THR A 68 -18.98 -26.00 26.84
N ASN A 69 -20.07 -26.77 26.91
CA ASN A 69 -20.99 -26.72 28.03
C ASN A 69 -20.65 -27.84 29.02
N ILE A 70 -20.10 -27.45 30.17
CA ILE A 70 -19.75 -28.36 31.26
C ILE A 70 -20.75 -28.11 32.38
N THR A 71 -21.68 -29.05 32.58
CA THR A 71 -22.66 -29.01 33.70
C THR A 71 -23.51 -27.73 33.77
N GLY A 72 -23.86 -27.15 32.62
CA GLY A 72 -24.65 -25.91 32.54
C GLY A 72 -23.82 -24.62 32.61
N GLN A 73 -22.49 -24.73 32.67
CA GLN A 73 -21.57 -23.60 32.55
C GLN A 73 -20.85 -23.66 31.21
N TRP A 74 -20.82 -22.53 30.52
CA TRP A 74 -20.10 -22.39 29.25
C TRP A 74 -18.66 -21.98 29.49
N ALA A 75 -17.72 -22.72 28.89
CA ALA A 75 -16.31 -22.40 28.84
C ALA A 75 -15.90 -22.12 27.40
N PHE A 76 -15.08 -21.09 27.18
CA PHE A 76 -14.60 -20.68 25.87
C PHE A 76 -13.08 -20.87 25.77
N THR A 77 -12.62 -21.37 24.62
CA THR A 77 -11.20 -21.50 24.28
C THR A 77 -10.92 -20.70 23.01
N CYS A 78 -9.89 -19.86 23.02
CA CYS A 78 -9.51 -19.00 21.89
C CYS A 78 -8.05 -19.24 21.49
N GLN A 79 -7.68 -18.95 20.24
CA GLN A 79 -6.38 -19.29 19.66
C GLN A 79 -5.23 -18.54 20.33
N HIS A 80 -5.44 -17.27 20.67
CA HIS A 80 -4.46 -16.42 21.35
C HIS A 80 -4.64 -16.42 22.88
N GLY A 81 -5.32 -17.44 23.41
CA GLY A 81 -5.47 -17.68 24.84
C GLY A 81 -6.58 -16.89 25.54
N PRO A 82 -6.61 -16.88 26.88
CA PRO A 82 -7.73 -16.32 27.65
C PRO A 82 -7.95 -14.82 27.47
N ALA A 83 -6.90 -14.06 27.16
CA ALA A 83 -7.01 -12.63 26.90
C ALA A 83 -7.85 -12.34 25.65
N GLU A 84 -7.71 -13.13 24.60
CA GLU A 84 -8.56 -13.02 23.40
C GLU A 84 -10.02 -13.33 23.72
N CYS A 85 -10.29 -14.41 24.46
CA CYS A 85 -11.66 -14.71 24.88
C CYS A 85 -12.27 -13.58 25.70
N PHE A 86 -11.47 -12.95 26.57
CA PHE A 86 -11.87 -11.79 27.35
C PHE A 86 -12.19 -10.58 26.45
N GLY A 87 -11.34 -10.28 25.47
CA GLY A 87 -11.58 -9.23 24.47
C GLY A 87 -12.85 -9.50 23.65
N ASN A 88 -12.98 -10.70 23.08
CA ASN A 88 -14.15 -11.14 22.33
C ASN A 88 -15.45 -11.00 23.14
N ALA A 89 -15.43 -11.35 24.43
CA ALA A 89 -16.58 -11.20 25.33
C ALA A 89 -16.99 -9.73 25.52
N PHE A 90 -16.04 -8.83 25.76
CA PHE A 90 -16.34 -7.40 25.89
C PHE A 90 -16.84 -6.80 24.58
N HIS A 91 -16.19 -7.11 23.45
CA HIS A 91 -16.66 -6.67 22.13
C HIS A 91 -18.09 -7.18 21.86
N SER A 92 -18.39 -8.43 22.22
CA SER A 92 -19.74 -9.00 22.11
C SER A 92 -20.78 -8.22 22.92
N CYS A 93 -20.47 -7.85 24.17
CA CYS A 93 -21.34 -7.00 24.99
C CYS A 93 -21.58 -5.62 24.36
N VAL A 94 -20.53 -4.98 23.83
CA VAL A 94 -20.65 -3.66 23.20
C VAL A 94 -21.58 -3.71 22.00
N LEU A 95 -21.38 -4.69 21.12
CA LEU A 95 -22.12 -4.83 19.87
C LEU A 95 -23.58 -5.25 20.11
N ALA A 96 -23.84 -6.07 21.12
CA ALA A 96 -25.19 -6.52 21.42
C ALA A 96 -26.05 -5.46 22.16
N LEU A 97 -25.42 -4.62 22.98
CA LEU A 97 -26.13 -3.64 23.82
C LEU A 97 -26.21 -2.24 23.20
N ASN A 98 -25.61 -2.01 22.04
CA ASN A 98 -25.63 -0.72 21.35
C ASN A 98 -25.96 -0.88 19.87
N SER A 99 -27.00 -0.17 19.42
CA SER A 99 -27.44 -0.18 18.01
C SER A 99 -26.80 0.91 17.15
N ASP A 100 -26.12 1.89 17.77
CA ASP A 100 -25.43 2.97 17.05
C ASP A 100 -24.15 2.43 16.43
N LYS A 101 -24.23 2.11 15.13
CA LYS A 101 -23.14 1.53 14.34
C LYS A 101 -21.89 2.40 14.34
N SER A 102 -22.04 3.73 14.33
CA SER A 102 -20.90 4.65 14.35
C SER A 102 -20.18 4.59 15.69
N LYS A 103 -20.90 4.52 16.82
CA LYS A 103 -20.27 4.37 18.13
C LYS A 103 -19.61 3.01 18.32
N THR A 104 -20.28 1.94 17.91
CA THR A 104 -19.71 0.59 18.02
C THR A 104 -18.48 0.42 17.14
N GLU A 105 -18.49 0.99 15.94
CA GLU A 105 -17.33 0.99 15.05
C GLU A 105 -16.15 1.77 15.66
N ASN A 106 -16.39 2.99 16.16
CA ASN A 106 -15.35 3.78 16.83
C ASN A 106 -14.74 3.05 18.04
N PHE A 107 -15.54 2.29 18.79
CA PHE A 107 -15.05 1.44 19.88
C PHE A 107 -14.16 0.31 19.35
N VAL A 108 -14.65 -0.45 18.36
CA VAL A 108 -13.91 -1.57 17.76
C VAL A 108 -12.58 -1.10 17.20
N TYR A 109 -12.58 -0.03 16.39
CA TYR A 109 -11.35 0.58 15.86
C TYR A 109 -10.39 1.00 16.98
N CYS A 110 -10.88 1.73 17.98
CA CYS A 110 -10.04 2.20 19.09
C CYS A 110 -9.38 1.05 19.86
N SER A 111 -10.15 0.00 20.18
CA SER A 111 -9.64 -1.14 20.95
C SER A 111 -8.65 -1.96 20.13
N MET A 112 -9.02 -2.30 18.88
CA MET A 112 -8.20 -3.10 17.98
C MET A 112 -6.89 -2.41 17.57
N SER A 113 -6.85 -1.08 17.58
CA SER A 113 -5.64 -0.31 17.23
C SER A 113 -4.69 -0.06 18.41
N ALA A 114 -5.02 -0.53 19.62
CA ALA A 114 -4.20 -0.37 20.80
C ALA A 114 -3.09 -1.43 20.89
N GLU A 115 -2.07 -1.17 21.71
CA GLU A 115 -0.96 -2.12 21.97
C GLU A 115 -1.44 -3.41 22.66
N ASP A 116 -2.48 -3.29 23.52
CA ASP A 116 -3.13 -4.43 24.18
C ASP A 116 -4.66 -4.34 24.00
N PRO A 117 -5.19 -4.83 22.86
CA PRO A 117 -6.60 -4.70 22.49
C PRO A 117 -7.59 -5.36 23.45
N ALA A 118 -7.12 -6.33 24.23
CA ALA A 118 -7.95 -7.10 25.15
C ALA A 118 -7.82 -6.64 26.61
N SER A 119 -7.02 -5.62 26.93
CA SER A 119 -6.92 -5.15 28.32
C SER A 119 -8.18 -4.39 28.76
N LEU A 120 -8.60 -4.61 30.01
CA LEU A 120 -9.74 -3.91 30.62
C LEU A 120 -9.56 -2.38 30.59
N GLN A 121 -8.33 -1.89 30.74
CA GLN A 121 -8.00 -0.47 30.70
C GLN A 121 -8.24 0.15 29.32
N ILE A 122 -7.78 -0.52 28.25
CA ILE A 122 -8.01 -0.04 26.87
C ILE A 122 -9.49 -0.08 26.53
N ILE A 123 -10.19 -1.16 26.90
CA ILE A 123 -11.63 -1.29 26.67
C ILE A 123 -12.40 -0.13 27.34
N GLU A 124 -12.12 0.18 28.60
CA GLU A 124 -12.74 1.32 29.31
C GLU A 124 -12.44 2.65 28.61
N GLN A 125 -11.18 2.88 28.23
CA GLN A 125 -10.78 4.10 27.52
C GLN A 125 -11.50 4.26 26.18
N CYS A 126 -11.62 3.18 25.41
CA CYS A 126 -12.25 3.19 24.10
C CYS A 126 -13.78 3.32 24.18
N LEU A 127 -14.42 2.75 25.20
CA LEU A 127 -15.84 2.98 25.48
C LEU A 127 -16.11 4.47 25.75
N ASN A 128 -15.29 5.07 26.60
CA ASN A 128 -15.41 6.49 26.93
C ASN A 128 -15.20 7.37 25.68
N LYS A 129 -14.19 7.06 24.84
CA LYS A 129 -13.94 7.77 23.57
C LYS A 129 -15.11 7.64 22.59
N ALA A 130 -15.74 6.47 22.52
CA ALA A 130 -16.90 6.23 21.68
C ALA A 130 -18.22 6.79 22.25
N GLY A 131 -18.21 7.35 23.47
CA GLY A 131 -19.41 7.84 24.14
C GLY A 131 -20.40 6.71 24.47
N LEU A 132 -19.87 5.55 24.89
CA LEU A 132 -20.59 4.36 25.32
C LEU A 132 -20.47 4.20 26.85
N ASP A 133 -21.54 3.72 27.49
CA ASP A 133 -21.58 3.62 28.96
C ASP A 133 -20.75 2.44 29.48
N TRP A 134 -19.61 2.75 30.09
CA TRP A 134 -18.74 1.77 30.72
C TRP A 134 -19.47 0.87 31.71
N LYS A 135 -20.35 1.43 32.54
CA LYS A 135 -21.01 0.69 33.62
C LYS A 135 -21.90 -0.44 33.06
N THR A 136 -22.66 -0.14 32.01
CA THR A 136 -23.51 -1.11 31.31
C THR A 136 -22.69 -2.25 30.72
N ILE A 137 -21.61 -1.94 30.00
CA ILE A 137 -20.76 -2.95 29.35
C ILE A 137 -20.01 -3.81 30.37
N LYS A 138 -19.44 -3.16 31.40
CA LYS A 138 -18.80 -3.85 32.51
C LYS A 138 -19.77 -4.82 33.19
N ASN A 139 -21.00 -4.40 33.46
CA ASN A 139 -22.01 -5.25 34.06
C ASN A 139 -22.36 -6.46 33.17
N CYS A 140 -22.46 -6.29 31.85
CA CYS A 140 -22.70 -7.40 30.92
C CYS A 140 -21.64 -8.51 31.02
N TYR A 141 -20.36 -8.13 31.18
CA TYR A 141 -19.30 -9.11 31.39
C TYR A 141 -19.42 -9.80 32.77
N PHE A 142 -19.48 -9.01 33.85
CA PHE A 142 -19.46 -9.55 35.21
C PHE A 142 -20.75 -10.26 35.65
N SER A 143 -21.87 -10.03 34.97
CA SER A 143 -23.13 -10.78 35.18
C SER A 143 -23.21 -12.07 34.39
N ASN A 144 -22.17 -12.41 33.60
CA ASN A 144 -22.15 -13.48 32.61
C ASN A 144 -23.17 -13.32 31.46
N GLU A 145 -23.72 -12.13 31.26
CA GLU A 145 -24.60 -11.88 30.12
C GLU A 145 -23.86 -12.03 28.78
N TYR A 146 -22.56 -11.72 28.73
CA TYR A 146 -21.71 -11.90 27.55
C TYR A 146 -21.78 -13.32 26.96
N VAL A 147 -22.02 -14.34 27.79
CA VAL A 147 -22.02 -15.75 27.37
C VAL A 147 -23.01 -15.99 26.24
N LYS A 148 -24.23 -15.45 26.33
CA LYS A 148 -25.24 -15.62 25.28
C LYS A 148 -24.84 -14.93 23.98
N TYR A 149 -24.17 -13.77 24.07
CA TYR A 149 -23.73 -13.01 22.90
C TYR A 149 -22.52 -13.69 22.23
N LEU A 150 -21.60 -14.24 23.00
CA LEU A 150 -20.45 -14.95 22.46
C LEU A 150 -20.84 -16.29 21.83
N ILE A 151 -21.82 -17.01 22.39
CA ILE A 151 -22.42 -18.20 21.75
C ILE A 151 -23.10 -17.81 20.44
N GLN A 152 -23.92 -16.73 20.44
CA GLN A 152 -24.56 -16.24 19.22
C GLN A 152 -23.54 -15.86 18.15
N ASN A 153 -22.42 -15.26 18.53
CA ASN A 153 -21.33 -14.98 17.60
C ASN A 153 -20.69 -16.27 17.07
N GLY A 154 -20.49 -17.29 17.91
CA GLY A 154 -20.03 -18.61 17.46
C GLY A 154 -20.99 -19.31 16.52
N GLU A 155 -22.30 -19.21 16.76
CA GLU A 155 -23.34 -19.70 15.85
C GLU A 155 -23.29 -18.98 14.49
N LYS A 156 -23.13 -17.65 14.49
CA LYS A 156 -22.96 -16.86 13.26
C LYS A 156 -21.69 -17.25 12.51
N THR A 157 -20.55 -17.38 13.20
CA THR A 157 -19.28 -17.77 12.59
C THR A 157 -19.39 -19.14 11.92
N ARG A 158 -19.99 -20.13 12.59
CA ARG A 158 -20.21 -21.47 12.00
C ARG A 158 -21.23 -21.48 10.87
N ALA A 159 -22.15 -20.51 10.84
CA ALA A 159 -23.14 -20.38 9.77
C ALA A 159 -22.60 -19.65 8.54
N ALA A 160 -21.49 -18.92 8.66
CA ALA A 160 -20.78 -18.36 7.51
C ALA A 160 -20.12 -19.49 6.70
N GLU A 161 -20.20 -19.41 5.37
CA GLU A 161 -19.82 -20.54 4.49
C GLU A 161 -18.34 -20.94 4.61
N ASP A 162 -17.44 -19.99 4.91
CA ASP A 162 -16.01 -20.23 5.11
C ASP A 162 -15.44 -19.22 6.09
N THR A 163 -14.95 -19.70 7.23
CA THR A 163 -14.22 -18.89 8.22
C THR A 163 -12.88 -19.52 8.57
N SER A 164 -12.21 -20.15 7.60
CA SER A 164 -10.89 -20.78 7.77
C SER A 164 -9.75 -19.78 7.98
N PHE A 165 -9.97 -18.53 7.56
CA PHE A 165 -9.08 -17.40 7.74
C PHE A 165 -9.83 -16.26 8.45
N ILE A 166 -9.21 -15.68 9.47
CA ILE A 166 -9.76 -14.59 10.26
C ILE A 166 -8.85 -13.35 10.10
N PRO A 167 -9.36 -12.22 9.59
CA PRO A 167 -10.77 -11.87 9.48
C PRO A 167 -11.43 -12.42 8.22
N THR A 168 -12.66 -12.91 8.36
CA THR A 168 -13.53 -13.29 7.23
C THR A 168 -14.50 -12.15 6.93
N ILE A 169 -14.55 -11.72 5.68
CA ILE A 169 -15.39 -10.62 5.19
C ILE A 169 -16.48 -11.22 4.30
N VAL A 170 -17.74 -11.03 4.71
CA VAL A 170 -18.92 -11.50 3.98
C VAL A 170 -19.72 -10.30 3.50
N LEU A 171 -19.99 -10.23 2.20
CA LEU A 171 -20.75 -9.15 1.59
C LEU A 171 -22.16 -9.63 1.23
N ASN A 172 -23.18 -8.90 1.67
CA ASN A 172 -24.59 -9.21 1.40
C ASN A 172 -24.94 -10.67 1.70
N ASP A 173 -24.49 -11.15 2.87
CA ASP A 173 -24.70 -12.52 3.38
C ASP A 173 -24.12 -13.64 2.49
N LYS A 174 -23.20 -13.32 1.57
CA LYS A 174 -22.56 -14.28 0.69
C LYS A 174 -21.04 -14.19 0.75
N PHE A 175 -20.40 -15.31 1.09
CA PHE A 175 -18.95 -15.42 1.03
C PHE A 175 -18.49 -15.70 -0.40
N SER A 176 -17.30 -15.21 -0.76
CA SER A 176 -16.54 -15.72 -1.90
C SER A 176 -15.06 -15.43 -1.67
N GLN A 177 -14.19 -16.36 -2.06
CA GLN A 177 -12.75 -16.19 -1.91
C GLN A 177 -12.24 -14.94 -2.64
N GLN A 178 -12.79 -14.61 -3.81
CA GLN A 178 -12.41 -13.40 -4.53
C GLN A 178 -12.71 -12.13 -3.73
N ASN A 179 -13.90 -12.01 -3.14
CA ASN A 179 -14.22 -10.85 -2.30
C ASN A 179 -13.37 -10.82 -1.03
N GLN A 180 -13.04 -11.98 -0.47
CA GLN A 180 -12.12 -12.06 0.67
C GLN A 180 -10.73 -11.52 0.28
N ASP A 181 -10.15 -11.99 -0.82
CA ASP A 181 -8.85 -11.55 -1.32
C ASP A 181 -8.86 -10.04 -1.67
N ASP A 182 -9.92 -9.59 -2.37
CA ASP A 182 -10.13 -8.18 -2.71
C ASP A 182 -10.26 -7.33 -1.43
N ALA A 183 -10.95 -7.81 -0.39
CA ALA A 183 -11.12 -7.08 0.87
C ALA A 183 -9.82 -6.92 1.64
N ILE A 184 -8.97 -7.95 1.66
CA ILE A 184 -7.66 -7.89 2.33
C ILE A 184 -6.69 -6.98 1.57
N SER A 185 -6.80 -6.92 0.24
CA SER A 185 -5.96 -6.05 -0.58
C SER A 185 -6.41 -4.59 -0.59
N ASP A 186 -7.70 -4.34 -0.82
CA ASP A 186 -8.30 -3.01 -0.96
C ASP A 186 -9.82 -3.08 -0.72
N PHE A 187 -10.19 -2.97 0.55
CA PHE A 187 -11.59 -3.04 0.96
C PHE A 187 -12.44 -1.91 0.39
N ARG A 188 -11.90 -0.70 0.25
CA ARG A 188 -12.62 0.46 -0.30
C ARG A 188 -13.06 0.18 -1.73
N LYS A 189 -12.12 -0.27 -2.57
CA LYS A 189 -12.39 -0.61 -3.97
C LYS A 189 -13.41 -1.72 -4.10
N LEU A 190 -13.34 -2.75 -3.26
CA LEU A 190 -14.33 -3.81 -3.22
C LEU A 190 -15.75 -3.27 -2.93
N ILE A 191 -15.91 -2.43 -1.91
CA ILE A 191 -17.21 -1.83 -1.58
C ILE A 191 -17.71 -0.95 -2.72
N CYS A 192 -16.86 -0.12 -3.29
CA CYS A 192 -17.22 0.76 -4.40
C CYS A 192 -17.62 0.00 -5.67
N LYS A 193 -16.90 -1.08 -5.99
CA LYS A 193 -17.27 -2.03 -7.05
C LYS A 193 -18.63 -2.69 -6.76
N THR A 194 -18.87 -3.10 -5.52
CA THR A 194 -20.14 -3.72 -5.09
C THR A 194 -21.31 -2.74 -5.20
N LEU A 195 -21.07 -1.44 -5.00
CA LEU A 195 -22.04 -0.36 -5.20
C LEU A 195 -22.22 0.04 -6.68
N ASN A 196 -21.61 -0.68 -7.64
CA ASN A 196 -21.56 -0.33 -9.07
C ASN A 196 -20.99 1.08 -9.33
N ASN A 197 -19.79 1.38 -8.80
CA ASN A 197 -19.13 2.68 -8.85
C ASN A 197 -19.96 3.78 -8.17
N GLY A 198 -20.41 3.48 -6.94
CA GLY A 198 -21.50 4.13 -6.20
C GLY A 198 -21.42 5.67 -6.02
N PRO A 199 -21.38 6.18 -4.79
CA PRO A 199 -21.46 7.62 -4.55
C PRO A 199 -20.18 8.37 -4.96
N ASN A 200 -20.13 9.69 -4.82
CA ASN A 200 -18.96 10.47 -5.25
C ASN A 200 -17.67 10.04 -4.52
N GLU A 201 -17.81 9.56 -3.30
CA GLU A 201 -16.77 8.97 -2.46
C GLU A 201 -16.17 7.70 -3.08
N CYS A 202 -16.91 7.03 -3.98
CA CYS A 202 -16.48 5.88 -4.77
C CYS A 202 -16.01 6.21 -6.19
N LYS A 203 -16.12 7.47 -6.62
CA LYS A 203 -15.43 7.92 -7.83
C LYS A 203 -13.97 8.02 -7.44
N GLU A 204 -13.17 7.17 -8.07
CA GLU A 204 -11.76 6.93 -7.80
C GLU A 204 -11.05 8.16 -7.22
N ASP A 205 -10.39 7.89 -6.10
CA ASP A 205 -9.80 8.84 -5.18
C ASP A 205 -9.33 10.11 -5.90
N HIS A 206 -10.08 11.19 -5.70
CA HIS A 206 -9.50 12.50 -5.81
C HIS A 206 -8.36 12.54 -4.81
N ILE A 207 -7.14 12.30 -5.26
CA ILE A 207 -5.96 12.53 -4.44
C ILE A 207 -6.08 13.95 -3.92
N ASN A 208 -6.37 14.09 -2.62
CA ASN A 208 -6.62 15.40 -2.04
C ASN A 208 -5.27 16.03 -1.76
N VAL A 209 -4.78 16.81 -2.72
CA VAL A 209 -3.51 17.53 -2.60
C VAL A 209 -3.80 18.87 -1.94
N ILE A 210 -3.48 18.97 -0.66
CA ILE A 210 -3.59 20.25 0.04
C ILE A 210 -2.20 20.87 0.13
N LEU A 211 -2.02 21.97 -0.61
CA LEU A 211 -0.89 22.87 -0.42
C LEU A 211 -1.18 23.78 0.78
N THR A 212 -0.58 23.47 1.92
CA THR A 212 -0.72 24.31 3.12
C THR A 212 0.29 25.45 3.07
N PHE A 213 -0.19 26.69 3.03
CA PHE A 213 0.64 27.89 3.17
C PHE A 213 0.52 28.40 4.61
N GLY A 214 1.59 28.41 5.41
CA GLY A 214 1.48 28.69 6.83
C GLY A 214 2.58 29.50 7.51
N ARG A 215 2.15 30.06 8.65
CA ARG A 215 2.76 30.98 9.64
C ARG A 215 3.13 32.41 9.27
N LYS A 216 3.58 32.78 8.06
CA LYS A 216 3.97 34.19 7.85
C LYS A 216 2.81 35.18 7.69
N LEU A 217 1.59 34.71 7.36
CA LEU A 217 0.51 35.60 6.92
C LEU A 217 -0.61 35.85 7.97
N GLY A 218 -0.78 35.00 8.99
CA GLY A 218 -1.84 35.16 10.01
C GLY A 218 -3.27 35.03 9.44
N LYS A 219 -4.28 34.86 10.31
CA LYS A 219 -5.69 34.72 9.91
C LYS A 219 -6.25 35.97 9.18
N SER A 220 -5.59 37.12 9.31
CA SER A 220 -6.07 38.41 8.81
C SER A 220 -5.67 38.72 7.35
N GLN A 221 -4.81 37.93 6.70
CA GLN A 221 -4.28 38.26 5.36
C GLN A 221 -4.91 37.50 4.18
N TYR A 222 -5.82 36.56 4.45
CA TYR A 222 -6.56 35.85 3.40
C TYR A 222 -7.90 36.50 3.06
N THR A 223 -8.15 37.73 3.51
CA THR A 223 -9.39 38.44 3.18
C THR A 223 -9.27 39.08 1.81
N TYR A 224 -10.22 38.80 0.91
CA TYR A 224 -10.33 39.53 -0.35
C TYR A 224 -10.59 41.04 -0.11
N PRO A 225 -9.92 41.97 -0.84
CA PRO A 225 -8.91 41.74 -1.88
C PRO A 225 -7.55 41.31 -1.31
N TYR A 226 -6.91 40.34 -1.96
CA TYR A 226 -5.62 39.80 -1.51
C TYR A 226 -4.50 40.84 -1.59
N GLU A 227 -3.88 41.13 -0.45
CA GLU A 227 -2.91 42.23 -0.30
C GLU A 227 -1.48 41.89 -0.77
N THR A 228 -1.16 40.59 -0.89
CA THR A 228 0.19 40.11 -1.24
C THR A 228 0.16 39.20 -2.46
N LYS A 229 1.28 39.11 -3.18
CA LYS A 229 1.41 38.18 -4.32
C LYS A 229 1.30 36.72 -3.86
N GLU A 230 1.73 36.44 -2.64
CA GLU A 230 1.69 35.13 -2.00
C GLU A 230 0.26 34.73 -1.60
N SER A 231 -0.52 35.65 -1.02
CA SER A 231 -1.94 35.39 -0.71
C SER A 231 -2.79 35.26 -1.98
N TYR A 232 -2.43 35.99 -3.04
CA TYR A 232 -3.07 35.84 -4.35
C TYR A 232 -2.75 34.49 -5.01
N LEU A 233 -1.49 34.06 -4.97
CA LEU A 233 -1.07 32.74 -5.47
C LEU A 233 -1.79 31.60 -4.73
N ALA A 234 -1.87 31.69 -3.40
CA ALA A 234 -2.57 30.71 -2.58
C ALA A 234 -4.07 30.61 -2.94
N ALA A 235 -4.73 31.75 -3.21
CA ALA A 235 -6.12 31.78 -3.66
C ALA A 235 -6.30 31.13 -5.04
N ILE A 236 -5.36 31.35 -5.96
CA ILE A 236 -5.34 30.71 -7.28
C ILE A 236 -5.20 29.19 -7.14
N HIS A 237 -4.24 28.72 -6.34
CA HIS A 237 -4.07 27.28 -6.10
C HIS A 237 -5.30 26.66 -5.45
N ALA A 238 -5.91 27.32 -4.47
CA ALA A 238 -7.14 26.84 -3.84
C ALA A 238 -8.31 26.72 -4.85
N CYS A 239 -8.47 27.70 -5.73
CA CYS A 239 -9.48 27.63 -6.80
C CYS A 239 -9.20 26.49 -7.77
N VAL A 240 -7.95 26.36 -8.26
CA VAL A 240 -7.60 25.32 -9.23
C VAL A 240 -7.79 23.93 -8.63
N LEU A 241 -7.30 23.72 -7.41
CA LEU A 241 -7.43 22.47 -6.66
C LEU A 241 -8.89 22.09 -6.37
N ASN A 242 -9.82 23.04 -6.38
CA ASN A 242 -11.23 22.75 -6.15
C ASN A 242 -12.05 22.58 -7.44
N MET A 243 -11.62 23.18 -8.56
CA MET A 243 -12.48 23.36 -9.74
C MET A 243 -12.21 22.40 -10.90
N TYR A 244 -11.01 21.86 -11.03
CA TYR A 244 -10.56 21.14 -12.24
C TYR A 244 -10.35 19.64 -12.03
N SER A 245 -9.98 18.86 -13.03
CA SER A 245 -9.66 17.42 -12.83
C SER A 245 -8.29 17.21 -12.14
N PRO A 246 -8.01 16.05 -11.52
CA PRO A 246 -6.70 15.74 -10.92
C PRO A 246 -5.52 15.93 -11.87
N GLU A 247 -5.66 15.54 -13.14
CA GLU A 247 -4.64 15.67 -14.17
C GLU A 247 -4.33 17.15 -14.45
N GLN A 248 -5.37 17.94 -14.64
CA GLN A 248 -5.26 19.36 -14.91
C GLN A 248 -4.70 20.14 -13.70
N ARG A 249 -5.15 19.80 -12.49
CA ARG A 249 -4.60 20.35 -11.24
C ARG A 249 -3.11 20.02 -11.10
N THR A 250 -2.74 18.77 -11.36
CA THR A 250 -1.36 18.28 -11.24
C THR A 250 -0.44 18.97 -12.24
N GLU A 251 -0.85 19.08 -13.49
CA GLU A 251 -0.11 19.78 -14.54
C GLU A 251 0.05 21.27 -14.20
N PHE A 252 -0.99 21.93 -13.68
CA PHE A 252 -0.93 23.33 -13.28
C PHE A 252 -0.02 23.57 -12.07
N VAL A 253 -0.18 22.78 -11.01
CA VAL A 253 0.64 22.88 -9.79
C VAL A 253 2.09 22.60 -10.12
N SER A 254 2.39 21.54 -10.87
CA SER A 254 3.74 21.21 -11.32
C SER A 254 4.35 22.33 -12.17
N CYS A 255 3.61 22.89 -13.13
CA CYS A 255 4.08 24.01 -13.93
C CYS A 255 4.36 25.25 -13.08
N SER A 256 3.44 25.62 -12.17
CA SER A 256 3.57 26.84 -11.35
C SER A 256 4.69 26.75 -10.31
N ALA A 257 4.96 25.55 -9.77
CA ALA A 257 6.01 25.29 -8.79
C ALA A 257 7.42 25.27 -9.41
N ASN A 258 7.56 24.89 -10.67
CA ASN A 258 8.85 24.76 -11.37
C ASN A 258 9.32 26.06 -12.07
N THR A 259 9.03 27.22 -11.48
CA THR A 259 9.44 28.52 -12.05
C THR A 259 10.21 29.37 -11.04
N ASN A 260 11.11 30.24 -11.53
CA ASN A 260 11.84 31.20 -10.70
C ASN A 260 10.93 32.34 -10.17
N GLU A 261 9.70 32.46 -10.68
CA GLU A 261 8.71 33.48 -10.28
C GLU A 261 7.29 32.86 -10.17
N PRO A 262 7.04 32.04 -9.13
CA PRO A 262 5.82 31.25 -9.01
C PRO A 262 4.55 32.09 -8.79
N SER A 263 4.67 33.35 -8.35
CA SER A 263 3.55 34.27 -8.11
C SER A 263 3.30 35.27 -9.26
N SER A 264 3.97 35.11 -10.40
CA SER A 264 3.76 35.97 -11.57
C SER A 264 2.50 35.59 -12.34
N ASN A 265 1.62 36.58 -12.60
CA ASN A 265 0.36 36.36 -13.33
C ASN A 265 0.56 35.83 -14.74
N ASP A 266 1.64 36.22 -15.42
CA ASP A 266 1.91 35.75 -16.78
C ASP A 266 2.37 34.29 -16.78
N ASN A 267 3.13 33.88 -15.75
CA ASN A 267 3.50 32.48 -15.55
C ASN A 267 2.29 31.62 -15.21
N LEU A 268 1.42 32.08 -14.30
CA LEU A 268 0.22 31.33 -13.91
C LEU A 268 -0.76 31.19 -15.08
N LYS A 269 -0.93 32.23 -15.92
CA LYS A 269 -1.71 32.14 -17.17
C LYS A 269 -1.13 31.13 -18.15
N LYS A 270 0.20 31.11 -18.30
CA LYS A 270 0.88 30.13 -19.15
C LYS A 270 0.66 28.70 -18.64
N CYS A 271 0.79 28.48 -17.34
CA CYS A 271 0.53 27.18 -16.71
C CYS A 271 -0.93 26.76 -16.81
N ALA A 272 -1.87 27.69 -16.67
CA ALA A 272 -3.29 27.42 -16.88
C ALA A 272 -3.54 26.96 -18.31
N LYS A 273 -2.95 27.65 -19.31
CA LYS A 273 -3.05 27.24 -20.70
C LYS A 273 -2.42 25.86 -20.96
N GLN A 274 -1.29 25.55 -20.34
CA GLN A 274 -0.62 24.25 -20.47
C GLN A 274 -1.44 23.11 -19.87
N ALA A 275 -2.14 23.38 -18.77
CA ALA A 275 -2.99 22.43 -18.08
C ALA A 275 -4.46 22.44 -18.56
N ASP A 276 -4.75 23.07 -19.71
CA ASP A 276 -6.10 23.22 -20.27
C ASP A 276 -7.14 23.77 -19.28
N LEU A 277 -6.73 24.80 -18.51
CA LEU A 277 -7.56 25.49 -17.54
C LEU A 277 -8.12 26.80 -18.08
N ASN A 278 -9.37 27.11 -17.75
CA ASN A 278 -9.96 28.40 -18.07
C ASN A 278 -9.54 29.48 -17.06
N TRP A 279 -8.69 30.41 -17.53
CA TRP A 279 -8.19 31.50 -16.69
C TRP A 279 -9.29 32.45 -16.19
N GLU A 280 -10.36 32.65 -16.97
CA GLU A 280 -11.46 33.51 -16.57
C GLU A 280 -12.23 32.92 -15.37
N ASP A 281 -12.44 31.60 -15.37
CA ASP A 281 -13.09 30.88 -14.28
C ASP A 281 -12.25 30.90 -12.99
N ILE A 282 -10.93 30.75 -13.11
CA ILE A 282 -9.98 30.91 -11.98
C ILE A 282 -10.04 32.34 -11.43
N THR A 283 -10.06 33.34 -12.31
CA THR A 283 -10.15 34.76 -11.93
C THR A 283 -11.49 35.08 -11.26
N LYS A 284 -12.58 34.44 -11.71
CA LYS A 284 -13.91 34.59 -11.10
C LYS A 284 -13.96 33.97 -9.71
N CYS A 285 -13.40 32.78 -9.53
CA CYS A 285 -13.30 32.11 -8.24
C CYS A 285 -12.47 32.92 -7.22
N THR A 286 -11.32 33.46 -7.63
CA THR A 286 -10.47 34.30 -6.76
C THR A 286 -11.10 35.64 -6.38
N LYS A 287 -12.16 36.09 -7.07
CA LYS A 287 -12.94 37.27 -6.70
C LYS A 287 -14.14 36.96 -5.79
N SER A 288 -14.28 35.71 -5.35
CA SER A 288 -15.37 35.24 -4.49
C SER A 288 -14.87 34.93 -3.07
N ALA A 289 -15.79 34.61 -2.15
CA ALA A 289 -15.44 34.16 -0.80
C ALA A 289 -15.02 32.67 -0.72
N GLN A 290 -15.00 31.96 -1.84
CA GLN A 290 -14.70 30.52 -1.91
C GLN A 290 -13.24 30.17 -1.54
N PRO A 291 -12.21 30.87 -2.05
CA PRO A 291 -10.82 30.57 -1.70
C PRO A 291 -10.56 30.82 -0.21
N ASP A 292 -11.17 31.86 0.37
CA ASP A 292 -11.03 32.19 1.80
C ASP A 292 -11.58 31.08 2.70
N LYS A 293 -12.67 30.41 2.28
CA LYS A 293 -13.22 29.24 2.99
C LYS A 293 -12.27 28.04 2.90
N LEU A 294 -11.76 27.75 1.71
CA LEU A 294 -10.83 26.64 1.45
C LEU A 294 -9.49 26.82 2.17
N LEU A 295 -8.90 28.01 2.10
CA LEU A 295 -7.64 28.32 2.77
C LEU A 295 -7.79 28.27 4.30
N ASN A 296 -8.95 28.66 4.85
CA ASN A 296 -9.24 28.52 6.28
C ASN A 296 -9.42 27.06 6.72
N SER A 297 -10.02 26.18 5.90
CA SER A 297 -10.07 24.76 6.21
C SER A 297 -8.68 24.13 6.19
N TYR A 298 -7.87 24.43 5.17
CA TYR A 298 -6.49 23.95 5.06
C TYR A 298 -5.61 24.44 6.21
N TYR A 299 -5.78 25.70 6.64
CA TYR A 299 -5.09 26.24 7.80
C TYR A 299 -5.46 25.47 9.08
N ARG A 300 -6.75 25.21 9.33
CA ARG A 300 -7.19 24.44 10.50
C ARG A 300 -6.61 23.04 10.53
N GLN A 301 -6.57 22.38 9.37
CA GLN A 301 -5.98 21.06 9.21
C GLN A 301 -4.46 21.06 9.48
N SER A 302 -3.73 22.05 8.97
CA SER A 302 -2.28 22.17 9.22
C SER A 302 -1.91 22.38 10.70
N VAL A 303 -2.84 22.94 11.49
CA VAL A 303 -2.69 23.12 12.94
C VAL A 303 -2.94 21.80 13.68
N MET A 304 -3.87 20.96 13.21
CA MET A 304 -4.12 19.64 13.81
C MET A 304 -2.95 18.68 13.59
N GLU A 305 -2.33 18.73 12.40
CA GLU A 305 -1.20 17.86 12.01
C GLU A 305 0.18 18.34 12.49
N ASN A 306 0.25 19.41 13.30
CA ASN A 306 1.49 19.98 13.85
C ASN A 306 2.58 20.28 12.78
N ILE A 307 2.15 20.74 11.60
CA ILE A 307 3.02 21.02 10.46
C ILE A 307 3.85 22.29 10.74
N SER A 308 5.18 22.19 10.63
CA SER A 308 6.12 23.28 10.98
C SER A 308 6.78 23.97 9.78
N LYS A 309 6.62 23.43 8.56
CA LYS A 309 7.20 23.92 7.31
C LYS A 309 6.11 24.23 6.29
N TYR A 310 6.35 25.19 5.40
CA TYR A 310 5.39 25.62 4.39
C TYR A 310 6.11 26.08 3.10
N PRO A 311 5.56 25.80 1.90
CA PRO A 311 4.36 25.01 1.67
C PRO A 311 4.57 23.53 2.05
N THR A 312 3.56 22.90 2.64
CA THR A 312 3.54 21.45 2.90
C THR A 312 2.43 20.80 2.10
N ILE A 313 2.77 19.73 1.39
CA ILE A 313 1.83 18.91 0.61
C ILE A 313 1.26 17.84 1.56
N LEU A 314 -0.06 17.84 1.74
CA LEU A 314 -0.78 16.69 2.28
C LEU A 314 -1.37 15.93 1.10
N ILE A 315 -1.38 14.62 1.20
CA ILE A 315 -1.99 13.72 0.22
C ILE A 315 -3.03 12.93 0.98
N ASN A 316 -4.27 12.94 0.49
CA ASN A 316 -5.42 12.32 1.16
C ASN A 316 -5.57 12.80 2.61
N ASP A 317 -5.41 14.12 2.81
CA ASP A 317 -5.56 14.78 4.09
C ASP A 317 -4.53 14.39 5.17
N GLU A 318 -3.54 13.57 4.84
CA GLU A 318 -2.47 13.13 5.73
C GLU A 318 -1.13 13.82 5.44
N TYR A 319 -0.44 14.23 6.50
CA TYR A 319 0.92 14.73 6.40
C TYR A 319 1.94 13.59 6.47
N ASP A 320 2.39 13.13 5.32
CA ASP A 320 3.57 12.25 5.24
C ASP A 320 4.80 13.05 4.77
N ARG A 321 5.77 13.20 5.68
CA ARG A 321 7.01 13.94 5.43
C ARG A 321 7.83 13.36 4.27
N MET A 322 7.80 12.05 4.05
CA MET A 322 8.51 11.42 2.94
C MET A 322 7.78 11.62 1.63
N LEU A 323 6.45 11.51 1.64
CA LEU A 323 5.59 11.74 0.49
C LEU A 323 5.65 13.21 0.04
N GLU A 324 5.65 14.15 0.99
CA GLU A 324 5.89 15.56 0.78
C GLU A 324 7.24 15.78 0.05
N GLN A 325 8.33 15.15 0.52
CA GLN A 325 9.64 15.29 -0.13
C GLN A 325 9.66 14.73 -1.56
N LYS A 326 8.97 13.62 -1.81
CA LYS A 326 8.82 13.06 -3.17
C LYS A 326 8.00 14.01 -4.05
N ALA A 327 6.91 14.55 -3.52
CA ALA A 327 5.98 15.42 -4.24
C ALA A 327 6.61 16.79 -4.56
N LEU A 328 7.49 17.30 -3.71
CA LEU A 328 8.29 18.51 -3.97
C LEU A 328 9.33 18.33 -5.09
N PHE A 329 9.76 17.10 -5.37
CA PHE A 329 10.77 16.80 -6.38
C PHE A 329 10.16 16.44 -7.74
N ASN A 330 9.16 15.55 -7.74
CA ASN A 330 8.45 15.16 -8.95
C ASN A 330 6.98 14.90 -8.63
N PHE A 331 6.27 16.00 -8.44
CA PHE A 331 4.85 16.02 -8.10
C PHE A 331 4.03 15.11 -9.02
N LYS A 332 4.25 15.21 -10.34
CA LYS A 332 3.54 14.40 -11.34
C LYS A 332 3.79 12.91 -11.14
N ALA A 333 5.03 12.47 -10.89
CA ALA A 333 5.31 11.06 -10.65
C ALA A 333 4.66 10.53 -9.36
N VAL A 334 4.66 11.31 -8.28
CA VAL A 334 3.99 10.93 -7.04
C VAL A 334 2.49 10.81 -7.24
N MET A 335 1.88 11.78 -7.94
CA MET A 335 0.45 11.72 -8.26
C MET A 335 0.13 10.52 -9.16
N CYS A 336 0.91 10.28 -10.21
CA CYS A 336 0.74 9.11 -11.09
C CYS A 336 0.90 7.76 -10.38
N GLN A 337 1.64 7.69 -9.27
CA GLN A 337 1.80 6.49 -8.44
C GLN A 337 0.65 6.25 -7.47
N LEU A 338 -0.13 7.30 -7.19
CA LEU A 338 -1.24 7.30 -6.24
C LEU A 338 -2.61 7.24 -6.95
N MET A 339 -2.62 7.30 -8.29
CA MET A 339 -3.82 7.21 -9.11
C MET A 339 -4.00 5.76 -9.57
N ASP A 340 -5.15 5.18 -9.27
CA ASP A 340 -5.47 3.79 -9.64
C ASP A 340 -5.68 3.62 -11.15
N ASP A 341 -6.28 4.61 -11.82
CA ASP A 341 -6.34 4.71 -13.28
C ASP A 341 -5.25 5.67 -13.79
N LEU A 342 -4.27 5.14 -14.53
CA LEU A 342 -3.14 5.91 -15.08
C LEU A 342 -3.59 6.79 -16.28
N PRO A 343 -3.70 8.13 -16.13
CA PRO A 343 -4.04 9.00 -17.24
C PRO A 343 -2.94 8.98 -18.31
N GLU A 344 -3.28 9.34 -19.56
CA GLU A 344 -2.36 9.27 -20.71
C GLU A 344 -1.04 10.06 -20.48
N GLY A 345 -1.11 11.13 -19.69
CA GLY A 345 0.05 11.94 -19.27
C GLY A 345 0.95 11.30 -18.20
N CYS A 346 0.57 10.17 -17.60
CA CYS A 346 1.35 9.39 -16.64
C CYS A 346 2.14 8.24 -17.29
N ARG A 347 2.00 8.04 -18.61
CA ARG A 347 2.82 7.09 -19.37
C ARG A 347 4.21 7.68 -19.57
N PHE A 348 5.13 7.37 -18.66
CA PHE A 348 6.54 7.75 -18.84
C PHE A 348 7.07 7.08 -20.11
N ALA A 349 7.55 7.89 -21.05
CA ALA A 349 8.13 7.41 -22.29
C ALA A 349 9.22 6.39 -21.99
N THR A 350 9.05 5.16 -22.48
CA THR A 350 10.08 4.10 -22.59
C THR A 350 11.18 4.49 -23.59
N GLY A 351 11.57 5.76 -23.64
CA GLY A 351 12.29 6.39 -24.72
C GLY A 351 13.65 6.89 -24.29
N HIS A 352 14.57 6.00 -23.91
CA HIS A 352 16.00 6.35 -23.96
C HIS A 352 16.96 5.23 -24.38
N PHE A 353 16.47 4.11 -24.91
CA PHE A 353 17.31 3.09 -25.56
C PHE A 353 17.00 2.81 -27.04
N LEU A 354 16.01 3.49 -27.65
CA LEU A 354 15.64 3.27 -29.07
C LEU A 354 16.04 4.41 -30.03
N ASN A 355 16.77 5.43 -29.58
CA ASN A 355 17.06 6.62 -30.40
C ASN A 355 18.42 6.60 -31.15
N MET A 356 18.92 5.42 -31.53
CA MET A 356 20.07 5.30 -32.45
C MET A 356 19.78 4.60 -33.77
N TYR A 357 18.57 4.08 -34.01
CA TYR A 357 18.25 3.33 -35.24
C TYR A 357 17.21 3.96 -36.18
N GLN A 358 16.62 5.13 -35.87
CA GLN A 358 15.58 5.73 -36.71
C GLN A 358 16.04 6.74 -37.77
N ASN A 359 17.32 7.13 -37.82
CA ASN A 359 17.79 8.15 -38.78
C ASN A 359 18.41 7.62 -40.09
N ALA A 360 18.26 6.34 -40.43
CA ALA A 360 18.84 5.77 -41.65
C ALA A 360 17.84 5.33 -42.74
N TYR A 361 16.53 5.29 -42.48
CA TYR A 361 15.57 4.64 -43.39
C TYR A 361 14.38 5.52 -43.78
N LEU A 362 14.65 6.69 -44.36
CA LEU A 362 13.69 7.41 -45.20
C LEU A 362 14.38 7.99 -46.43
N ARG A 363 14.97 7.14 -47.27
CA ARG A 363 15.18 7.45 -48.70
C ARG A 363 14.97 6.18 -49.52
N ASN A 364 13.93 6.26 -50.37
CA ASN A 364 13.51 5.33 -51.41
C ASN A 364 12.52 4.25 -50.97
N GLY A 365 11.28 4.44 -51.44
CA GLY A 365 10.13 3.61 -51.15
C GLY A 365 10.29 2.17 -51.66
N LEU A 366 10.03 1.25 -50.73
CA LEU A 366 9.51 -0.08 -51.00
C LEU A 366 8.69 -0.45 -49.77
N ILE A 367 7.38 -0.62 -49.91
CA ILE A 367 6.54 -1.15 -48.83
C ILE A 367 6.86 -2.64 -48.71
N VAL A 368 7.74 -2.99 -47.77
CA VAL A 368 7.88 -4.37 -47.32
C VAL A 368 6.84 -4.57 -46.22
N LEU A 369 5.87 -5.42 -46.50
CA LEU A 369 4.90 -5.92 -45.52
C LEU A 369 5.69 -6.68 -44.45
N VAL A 370 6.02 -6.02 -43.33
CA VAL A 370 6.57 -6.70 -42.17
C VAL A 370 5.40 -7.40 -41.49
N ILE A 371 5.29 -8.69 -41.77
CA ILE A 371 4.59 -9.63 -40.90
C ILE A 371 5.17 -9.42 -39.51
N LEU A 372 4.33 -9.02 -38.56
CA LEU A 372 4.61 -9.07 -37.13
C LEU A 372 4.87 -10.54 -36.77
N VAL A 373 6.11 -10.97 -36.97
CA VAL A 373 6.63 -12.11 -36.24
C VAL A 373 6.85 -11.58 -34.84
N CYS A 374 5.88 -11.83 -33.97
CA CYS A 374 6.13 -11.76 -32.53
C CYS A 374 7.28 -12.72 -32.25
N PHE A 375 8.50 -12.20 -32.14
CA PHE A 375 9.55 -12.90 -31.44
C PHE A 375 9.16 -12.90 -29.97
N GLY A 376 8.27 -13.81 -29.59
CA GLY A 376 8.30 -14.32 -28.23
C GLY A 376 9.69 -14.90 -28.05
N THR A 377 10.53 -14.25 -27.25
CA THR A 377 11.73 -14.90 -26.77
C THR A 377 11.27 -16.03 -25.87
N ASN A 378 11.10 -17.22 -26.44
CA ASN A 378 11.17 -18.44 -25.66
C ASN A 378 12.59 -18.49 -25.09
N SER A 379 12.83 -17.87 -23.94
CA SER A 379 13.97 -18.24 -23.12
C SER A 379 13.69 -19.68 -22.70
N ASN A 380 14.33 -20.64 -23.37
CA ASN A 380 14.18 -22.06 -23.08
C ASN A 380 14.75 -22.47 -21.70
N GLY A 381 15.03 -21.51 -20.82
CA GLY A 381 15.70 -21.70 -19.54
C GLY A 381 15.00 -20.98 -18.39
N LEU A 382 15.05 -21.59 -17.20
CA LEU A 382 14.39 -21.13 -15.99
C LEU A 382 15.12 -19.93 -15.39
N LYS A 383 14.42 -18.80 -15.22
CA LYS A 383 14.93 -17.64 -14.50
C LYS A 383 14.37 -17.61 -13.08
N VAL A 384 15.23 -17.31 -12.11
CA VAL A 384 14.85 -17.14 -10.70
C VAL A 384 15.39 -15.80 -10.22
N SER A 385 14.52 -14.94 -9.69
CA SER A 385 14.92 -13.70 -8.99
C SER A 385 14.60 -13.83 -7.50
N VAL A 386 15.56 -13.46 -6.65
CA VAL A 386 15.41 -13.48 -5.19
C VAL A 386 15.54 -12.04 -4.67
N TYR A 387 14.43 -11.51 -4.18
CA TYR A 387 14.32 -10.20 -3.54
C TYR A 387 14.48 -10.36 -2.04
N TYR A 388 15.45 -9.68 -1.43
CA TYR A 388 15.80 -9.91 -0.03
C TYR A 388 16.45 -8.68 0.63
N GLU A 389 16.57 -8.75 1.96
CA GLU A 389 17.23 -7.72 2.77
C GLU A 389 18.38 -8.34 3.57
N ALA A 390 19.48 -7.59 3.70
CA ALA A 390 20.69 -8.07 4.36
C ALA A 390 20.50 -8.40 5.85
N LEU A 391 19.55 -7.78 6.55
CA LEU A 391 19.32 -8.03 7.99
C LEU A 391 17.99 -8.72 8.29
N CYS A 392 17.19 -9.06 7.28
CA CYS A 392 15.95 -9.80 7.47
C CYS A 392 16.22 -11.28 7.84
N PRO A 393 15.74 -11.77 9.00
CA PRO A 393 15.98 -13.15 9.42
C PRO A 393 15.43 -14.21 8.46
N ASP A 394 14.31 -13.94 7.80
CA ASP A 394 13.72 -14.89 6.83
C ASP A 394 14.50 -14.92 5.52
N SER A 395 15.09 -13.79 5.11
CA SER A 395 16.01 -13.72 3.98
C SER A 395 17.26 -14.55 4.24
N VAL A 396 17.87 -14.37 5.43
CA VAL A 396 19.00 -15.20 5.90
C VAL A 396 18.62 -16.68 5.89
N ARG A 397 17.43 -17.02 6.40
CA ARG A 397 16.94 -18.40 6.51
C ARG A 397 16.75 -19.04 5.14
N PHE A 398 16.10 -18.37 4.19
CA PHE A 398 15.91 -18.90 2.84
C PHE A 398 17.26 -19.15 2.15
N ILE A 399 18.13 -18.14 2.13
CA ILE A 399 19.45 -18.25 1.50
C ILE A 399 20.25 -19.39 2.15
N GLY A 400 20.24 -19.47 3.49
CA GLY A 400 21.04 -20.42 4.23
C GLY A 400 20.49 -21.83 4.39
N ARG A 401 19.18 -22.05 4.19
CA ARG A 401 18.53 -23.36 4.37
C ARG A 401 17.91 -23.93 3.10
N GLN A 402 17.38 -23.07 2.23
CA GLN A 402 16.68 -23.47 1.00
C GLN A 402 17.60 -23.39 -0.22
N LEU A 403 18.20 -22.22 -0.49
CA LEU A 403 18.96 -21.98 -1.72
C LEU A 403 20.37 -22.60 -1.69
N TYR A 404 21.27 -22.09 -0.85
CA TYR A 404 22.69 -22.47 -0.90
C TYR A 404 22.94 -23.97 -0.66
N PRO A 405 22.38 -24.63 0.38
CA PRO A 405 22.69 -26.03 0.67
C PRO A 405 22.26 -27.01 -0.44
N LYS A 406 21.39 -26.58 -1.35
CA LYS A 406 20.87 -27.39 -2.45
C LYS A 406 21.38 -26.94 -3.81
N TRP A 407 22.18 -25.87 -3.86
CA TRP A 407 22.60 -25.22 -5.09
C TRP A 407 23.26 -26.19 -6.09
N ASP A 408 24.25 -26.97 -5.66
CA ASP A 408 24.95 -27.92 -6.54
C ASP A 408 24.03 -28.99 -7.16
N GLN A 409 22.86 -29.23 -6.57
CA GLN A 409 21.89 -30.22 -7.06
C GLN A 409 20.94 -29.64 -8.11
N ILE A 410 20.82 -28.31 -8.19
CA ILE A 410 19.81 -27.62 -9.01
C ILE A 410 20.38 -26.57 -9.96
N LYS A 411 21.64 -26.16 -9.80
CA LYS A 411 22.27 -25.05 -10.53
C LYS A 411 22.25 -25.17 -12.05
N ASP A 412 22.31 -26.40 -12.58
CA ASP A 412 22.28 -26.67 -14.02
C ASP A 412 20.86 -26.53 -14.62
N TYR A 413 19.86 -26.37 -13.75
CA TYR A 413 18.44 -26.25 -14.10
C TYR A 413 17.88 -24.84 -13.89
N ILE A 414 18.65 -23.94 -13.28
CA ILE A 414 18.34 -22.51 -13.16
C ILE A 414 19.28 -21.79 -14.11
N ASP A 415 18.78 -21.38 -15.28
CA ASP A 415 19.62 -20.80 -16.34
C ASP A 415 20.05 -19.37 -15.97
N GLU A 416 19.16 -18.60 -15.35
CA GLU A 416 19.44 -17.26 -14.81
C GLU A 416 19.05 -17.18 -13.33
N LEU A 417 19.96 -16.70 -12.48
CA LEU A 417 19.69 -16.41 -11.07
C LEU A 417 20.03 -14.94 -10.81
N GLU A 418 19.06 -14.17 -10.35
CA GLU A 418 19.21 -12.77 -10.00
C GLU A 418 19.04 -12.56 -8.50
N PHE A 419 20.02 -11.90 -7.87
CA PHE A 419 19.91 -11.41 -6.50
C PHE A 419 19.54 -9.92 -6.51
N VAL A 420 18.51 -9.56 -5.72
CA VAL A 420 18.01 -8.20 -5.56
C VAL A 420 18.07 -7.78 -4.07
N PRO A 421 19.28 -7.40 -3.57
CA PRO A 421 19.46 -6.93 -2.19
C PRO A 421 18.93 -5.49 -2.05
N PHE A 422 17.64 -5.38 -1.72
CA PHE A 422 16.97 -4.10 -1.49
C PHE A 422 15.77 -4.32 -0.59
N GLY A 423 14.94 -5.31 -0.93
CA GLY A 423 13.74 -5.68 -0.19
C GLY A 423 12.76 -4.53 -0.09
N LYS A 424 12.21 -4.27 1.10
CA LYS A 424 11.21 -3.21 1.30
C LYS A 424 11.81 -1.84 1.60
N ALA A 425 13.09 -1.65 1.24
CA ALA A 425 13.73 -0.35 1.34
C ALA A 425 13.09 0.67 0.39
N ILE A 426 13.40 1.94 0.59
CA ILE A 426 13.07 3.02 -0.34
C ILE A 426 14.30 3.90 -0.54
N TYR A 427 14.35 4.64 -1.66
CA TYR A 427 15.40 5.61 -1.88
C TYR A 427 14.90 6.92 -2.49
N VAL A 428 15.71 7.97 -2.32
CA VAL A 428 15.54 9.28 -2.93
C VAL A 428 16.82 9.64 -3.66
N HIS A 429 16.71 9.97 -4.94
CA HIS A 429 17.79 10.56 -5.73
C HIS A 429 17.76 12.07 -5.60
N HIS A 430 18.93 12.68 -5.38
CA HIS A 430 19.10 14.13 -5.31
C HIS A 430 20.05 14.52 -6.44
N ASP A 431 19.54 15.29 -7.40
CA ASP A 431 20.34 15.84 -8.49
C ASP A 431 21.46 16.76 -7.97
N ALA A 432 22.50 16.92 -8.79
CA ALA A 432 23.57 17.85 -8.49
C ALA A 432 23.05 19.30 -8.49
N ASP A 433 23.21 19.99 -7.37
CA ASP A 433 22.87 21.42 -7.24
C ASP A 433 24.11 22.25 -7.60
N VAL A 434 24.17 22.67 -8.86
CA VAL A 434 25.28 23.47 -9.41
C VAL A 434 25.43 24.82 -8.69
N VAL A 435 24.33 25.37 -8.19
CA VAL A 435 24.32 26.67 -7.50
C VAL A 435 24.89 26.54 -6.09
N LYS A 436 24.58 25.45 -5.39
CA LYS A 436 25.07 25.17 -4.03
C LYS A 436 26.35 24.35 -4.00
N GLN A 437 26.93 24.02 -5.16
CA GLN A 437 28.07 23.10 -5.29
C GLN A 437 27.84 21.76 -4.58
N ALA A 438 26.58 21.29 -4.55
CA ALA A 438 26.24 20.01 -3.94
C ALA A 438 26.27 18.91 -5.02
N PRO A 439 27.06 17.84 -4.83
CA PRO A 439 27.11 16.74 -5.79
C PRO A 439 25.80 15.93 -5.76
N GLU A 440 25.57 15.18 -6.84
CA GLU A 440 24.53 14.14 -6.91
C GLU A 440 24.66 13.20 -5.70
N ARG A 441 23.54 12.80 -5.10
CA ARG A 441 23.55 11.85 -3.97
C ARG A 441 22.27 11.04 -3.90
N TYR A 442 22.32 9.90 -3.22
CA TYR A 442 21.14 9.09 -2.91
C TYR A 442 20.92 9.05 -1.40
N SER A 443 19.68 8.80 -0.98
CA SER A 443 19.32 8.58 0.41
C SER A 443 18.44 7.36 0.50
N PHE A 444 18.81 6.39 1.34
CA PHE A 444 18.10 5.12 1.49
C PHE A 444 17.45 5.04 2.88
N SER A 445 16.26 4.45 2.95
CA SER A 445 15.58 4.07 4.20
C SER A 445 15.24 2.58 4.14
N CYS A 446 15.62 1.83 5.16
CA CYS A 446 15.46 0.38 5.23
C CYS A 446 14.82 -0.02 6.57
N GLN A 447 14.13 -1.16 6.62
CA GLN A 447 13.31 -1.56 7.76
C GLN A 447 14.13 -1.86 9.01
N HIS A 448 15.34 -2.41 8.85
CA HIS A 448 16.27 -2.67 9.94
C HIS A 448 17.32 -1.55 10.10
N GLY A 449 17.00 -0.35 9.61
CA GLY A 449 17.81 0.85 9.77
C GLY A 449 19.03 0.93 8.83
N ARG A 450 19.94 1.87 9.12
CA ARG A 450 21.05 2.21 8.21
C ARG A 450 22.00 1.05 7.92
N ARG A 451 22.18 0.14 8.88
CA ARG A 451 23.03 -1.05 8.73
C ARG A 451 22.51 -1.98 7.63
N GLU A 452 21.20 -2.16 7.52
CA GLU A 452 20.62 -2.91 6.42
C GLU A 452 20.89 -2.26 5.07
N CYS A 453 20.67 -0.95 4.94
CA CYS A 453 20.96 -0.25 3.69
C CYS A 453 22.43 -0.39 3.29
N GLN A 454 23.34 -0.34 4.27
CA GLN A 454 24.77 -0.53 4.08
C GLN A 454 25.10 -1.97 3.62
N GLY A 455 24.54 -2.98 4.29
CA GLY A 455 24.68 -4.39 3.87
C GLY A 455 24.10 -4.65 2.47
N ASN A 456 22.95 -4.07 2.15
CA ASN A 456 22.35 -4.14 0.82
C ASN A 456 23.26 -3.51 -0.24
N LYS A 457 23.83 -2.31 0.04
CA LYS A 457 24.79 -1.64 -0.85
C LYS A 457 26.03 -2.49 -1.08
N TYR A 458 26.58 -3.10 -0.02
CA TYR A 458 27.76 -3.96 -0.13
C TYR A 458 27.49 -5.17 -1.02
N GLN A 459 26.34 -5.82 -0.86
CA GLN A 459 25.95 -6.95 -1.71
C GLN A 459 25.67 -6.50 -3.15
N ALA A 460 25.03 -5.35 -3.37
CA ALA A 460 24.83 -4.79 -4.71
C ALA A 460 26.17 -4.51 -5.43
N CYS A 461 27.16 -3.95 -4.73
CA CYS A 461 28.53 -3.76 -5.24
C CYS A 461 29.28 -5.06 -5.50
N ALA A 462 29.09 -6.08 -4.66
CA ALA A 462 29.73 -7.37 -4.85
C ALA A 462 29.14 -8.10 -6.08
N LEU A 463 27.81 -8.08 -6.22
CA LEU A 463 27.08 -8.69 -7.33
C LEU A 463 27.35 -7.98 -8.67
N SER A 464 27.60 -6.66 -8.67
CA SER A 464 27.91 -5.92 -9.91
C SER A 464 29.22 -6.34 -10.60
N GLN A 465 30.05 -7.16 -9.94
CA GLN A 465 31.22 -7.77 -10.56
C GLN A 465 30.88 -8.96 -11.47
N ASN A 466 29.62 -9.42 -11.50
CA ASN A 466 29.06 -10.42 -12.41
C ASN A 466 29.95 -11.67 -12.55
N LYS A 467 30.25 -12.30 -11.40
CA LYS A 467 31.10 -13.50 -11.36
C LYS A 467 30.34 -14.78 -11.72
N GLY A 468 29.02 -14.68 -11.89
CA GLY A 468 28.15 -15.78 -12.26
C GLY A 468 27.64 -16.54 -11.03
N LYS A 469 26.53 -17.25 -11.22
CA LYS A 469 25.76 -17.93 -10.17
C LYS A 469 26.57 -18.90 -9.30
N ASP A 470 27.60 -19.57 -9.85
CA ASP A 470 28.48 -20.47 -9.08
C ASP A 470 29.40 -19.75 -8.08
N VAL A 471 29.61 -18.45 -8.28
CA VAL A 471 30.34 -17.58 -7.35
C VAL A 471 29.38 -16.78 -6.49
N GLU A 472 28.31 -16.25 -7.08
CA GLU A 472 27.37 -15.34 -6.41
C GLU A 472 26.54 -16.04 -5.32
N VAL A 473 26.07 -17.27 -5.53
CA VAL A 473 25.31 -18.02 -4.51
C VAL A 473 26.14 -18.30 -3.25
N PRO A 474 27.34 -18.89 -3.32
CA PRO A 474 28.15 -19.10 -2.13
C PRO A 474 28.66 -17.80 -1.49
N LEU A 475 28.87 -16.74 -2.29
CA LEU A 475 29.22 -15.40 -1.79
C LEU A 475 28.08 -14.81 -0.94
N VAL A 476 26.86 -14.75 -1.49
CA VAL A 476 25.69 -14.21 -0.80
C VAL A 476 25.41 -15.02 0.46
N TYR A 477 25.51 -16.36 0.41
CA TYR A 477 25.40 -17.19 1.62
C TYR A 477 26.45 -16.86 2.68
N CYS A 478 27.72 -16.72 2.29
CA CYS A 478 28.80 -16.40 3.21
C CYS A 478 28.52 -15.08 3.96
N ILE A 479 28.09 -14.04 3.23
CA ILE A 479 27.74 -12.75 3.80
C ILE A 479 26.52 -12.91 4.72
N MET A 480 25.44 -13.48 4.21
CA MET A 480 24.14 -13.52 4.89
C MET A 480 24.12 -14.39 6.15
N LYS A 481 24.97 -15.43 6.22
CA LYS A 481 25.11 -16.29 7.40
C LYS A 481 25.98 -15.66 8.50
N SER A 482 26.76 -14.65 8.18
CA SER A 482 27.66 -14.02 9.14
C SER A 482 26.91 -13.40 10.32
N ILE A 483 27.65 -13.07 11.38
CA ILE A 483 27.10 -12.38 12.55
C ILE A 483 26.64 -10.96 12.17
N ASP A 484 27.33 -10.31 11.22
CA ASP A 484 27.01 -8.96 10.77
C ASP A 484 27.18 -8.81 9.25
N PRO A 485 26.12 -9.08 8.45
CA PRO A 485 26.14 -8.92 7.00
C PRO A 485 26.20 -7.45 6.55
N SER A 486 26.16 -6.49 7.49
CA SER A 486 26.37 -5.06 7.23
C SER A 486 27.79 -4.58 7.50
N SER A 487 28.68 -5.45 8.01
CA SER A 487 30.08 -5.12 8.24
C SER A 487 30.90 -5.29 6.95
N PHE A 488 31.70 -4.28 6.59
CA PHE A 488 32.56 -4.36 5.41
C PHE A 488 33.61 -5.46 5.54
N ASP A 489 34.19 -5.66 6.72
CA ASP A 489 35.22 -6.70 6.95
C ASP A 489 34.68 -8.10 6.66
N THR A 490 33.42 -8.34 7.05
CA THR A 490 32.71 -9.59 6.75
C THR A 490 32.50 -9.78 5.25
N VAL A 491 32.03 -8.73 4.56
CA VAL A 491 31.83 -8.78 3.11
C VAL A 491 33.16 -8.97 2.38
N GLU A 492 34.22 -8.30 2.83
CA GLU A 492 35.57 -8.42 2.29
C GLU A 492 36.11 -9.84 2.45
N GLU A 493 35.97 -10.46 3.63
CA GLU A 493 36.41 -11.84 3.86
C GLU A 493 35.73 -12.81 2.88
N CYS A 494 34.40 -12.71 2.74
CA CYS A 494 33.64 -13.50 1.77
C CYS A 494 34.06 -13.20 0.32
N ALA A 495 34.20 -11.93 -0.03
CA ALA A 495 34.62 -11.50 -1.37
C ALA A 495 36.02 -12.03 -1.72
N ARG A 496 36.97 -12.03 -0.78
CA ARG A 496 38.33 -12.60 -0.97
C ARG A 496 38.27 -14.09 -1.24
N ARG A 497 37.46 -14.82 -0.46
CA ARG A 497 37.26 -16.26 -0.61
C ARG A 497 36.75 -16.63 -2.00
N PHE A 498 35.94 -15.77 -2.61
CA PHE A 498 35.30 -16.02 -3.89
C PHE A 498 35.91 -15.25 -5.07
N GLY A 499 37.12 -14.68 -4.89
CA GLY A 499 37.89 -14.09 -5.98
C GLY A 499 37.31 -12.79 -6.55
N LEU A 500 36.63 -12.00 -5.72
CA LEU A 500 36.20 -10.64 -6.07
C LEU A 500 37.37 -9.65 -5.98
N ASP A 501 37.30 -8.61 -6.78
CA ASP A 501 38.23 -7.49 -6.72
C ASP A 501 37.87 -6.62 -5.50
N ILE A 502 38.67 -6.71 -4.45
CA ILE A 502 38.44 -6.01 -3.17
C ILE A 502 38.61 -4.50 -3.31
N PRO A 503 39.68 -3.96 -3.94
CA PRO A 503 39.74 -2.53 -4.24
C PRO A 503 38.50 -1.99 -4.97
N LYS A 504 38.01 -2.71 -5.99
CA LYS A 504 36.79 -2.32 -6.71
C LYS A 504 35.55 -2.37 -5.82
N LEU A 505 35.41 -3.42 -5.01
CA LEU A 505 34.31 -3.55 -4.04
C LEU A 505 34.30 -2.38 -3.05
N LYS A 506 35.45 -2.06 -2.46
CA LYS A 506 35.60 -0.94 -1.50
C LYS A 506 35.29 0.41 -2.14
N SER A 507 35.83 0.66 -3.33
CA SER A 507 35.58 1.91 -4.07
C SER A 507 34.10 2.04 -4.45
N CYS A 508 33.45 0.96 -4.87
CA CYS A 508 32.02 0.96 -5.17
C CYS A 508 31.20 1.28 -3.91
N SER A 509 31.52 0.62 -2.79
CA SER A 509 30.76 0.76 -1.56
C SER A 509 30.86 2.14 -0.92
N ASP A 510 31.98 2.83 -1.13
CA ASP A 510 32.25 4.16 -0.56
C ASP A 510 31.82 5.31 -1.49
N SER A 511 31.33 5.01 -2.69
CA SER A 511 31.01 6.01 -3.71
C SER A 511 29.53 6.01 -4.10
N ILE A 512 29.17 6.99 -4.93
CA ILE A 512 27.85 7.10 -5.55
C ILE A 512 27.57 5.96 -6.53
N GLU A 513 28.60 5.25 -7.01
CA GLU A 513 28.42 4.06 -7.85
C GLU A 513 27.62 2.99 -7.10
N GLY A 514 28.01 2.68 -5.86
CA GLY A 514 27.27 1.73 -5.05
C GLY A 514 25.85 2.21 -4.71
N ASP A 515 25.66 3.53 -4.57
CA ASP A 515 24.33 4.09 -4.35
C ASP A 515 23.45 3.88 -5.59
N LYS A 516 23.98 4.16 -6.79
CA LYS A 516 23.29 3.90 -8.06
C LYS A 516 22.93 2.43 -8.22
N LEU A 517 23.85 1.52 -7.88
CA LEU A 517 23.60 0.09 -7.93
C LEU A 517 22.49 -0.34 -6.96
N LEU A 518 22.50 0.17 -5.72
CA LEU A 518 21.44 -0.11 -4.77
C LEU A 518 20.09 0.48 -5.22
N ALA A 519 20.09 1.69 -5.78
CA ALA A 519 18.92 2.30 -6.38
C ALA A 519 18.36 1.48 -7.55
N THR A 520 19.22 0.94 -8.43
CA THR A 520 18.81 0.02 -9.50
C THR A 520 18.17 -1.26 -8.96
N LYS A 521 18.65 -1.79 -7.82
CA LYS A 521 17.97 -2.90 -7.12
C LYS A 521 16.62 -2.48 -6.54
N GLY A 522 16.50 -1.21 -6.14
CA GLY A 522 15.22 -0.59 -5.79
C GLY A 522 14.25 -0.51 -6.96
N ASP A 523 14.67 0.06 -8.09
CA ASP A 523 13.87 0.08 -9.33
C ASP A 523 13.41 -1.31 -9.73
N ARG A 524 14.30 -2.30 -9.63
CA ARG A 524 13.98 -3.70 -9.93
C ARG A 524 12.92 -4.28 -8.98
N THR A 525 12.90 -3.83 -7.73
CA THR A 525 11.90 -4.21 -6.73
C THR A 525 10.56 -3.51 -6.99
N PHE A 526 10.58 -2.22 -7.33
CA PHE A 526 9.38 -1.43 -7.63
C PHE A 526 8.70 -1.84 -8.95
N GLN A 527 9.42 -2.52 -9.85
CA GLN A 527 8.87 -3.03 -11.11
C GLN A 527 8.16 -4.38 -10.97
N LEU A 528 8.21 -5.04 -9.81
CA LEU A 528 7.53 -6.31 -9.61
C LEU A 528 6.03 -6.07 -9.40
N ASP A 529 5.20 -6.84 -10.11
CA ASP A 529 3.74 -6.80 -10.01
C ASP A 529 3.19 -8.16 -9.55
N PRO A 530 2.41 -8.23 -8.47
CA PRO A 530 2.16 -7.17 -7.49
C PRO A 530 3.42 -6.74 -6.73
N ASN A 531 3.38 -5.52 -6.17
CA ASN A 531 4.43 -5.01 -5.30
C ASN A 531 4.72 -5.99 -4.15
N ILE A 532 5.99 -6.12 -3.77
CA ILE A 532 6.36 -7.05 -2.70
C ILE A 532 5.76 -6.63 -1.34
N SER A 533 5.06 -7.55 -0.67
CA SER A 533 4.58 -7.39 0.70
C SER A 533 5.49 -8.07 1.74
N PHE A 534 6.35 -8.98 1.28
CA PHE A 534 7.18 -9.84 2.14
C PHE A 534 8.58 -10.03 1.54
N VAL A 535 9.58 -10.29 2.38
CA VAL A 535 10.92 -10.75 1.96
C VAL A 535 11.35 -11.96 2.79
N PRO A 536 12.01 -12.97 2.19
CA PRO A 536 12.45 -13.00 0.80
C PRO A 536 11.27 -13.28 -0.16
N THR A 537 11.25 -12.61 -1.30
CA THR A 537 10.31 -12.89 -2.39
C THR A 537 11.04 -13.59 -3.54
N ILE A 538 10.52 -14.75 -3.94
CA ILE A 538 11.06 -15.62 -4.97
C ILE A 538 10.15 -15.52 -6.20
N VAL A 539 10.74 -15.13 -7.32
CA VAL A 539 10.04 -14.90 -8.59
C VAL A 539 10.62 -15.84 -9.63
N PHE A 540 9.74 -16.54 -10.36
CA PHE A 540 10.12 -17.43 -11.45
C PHE A 540 9.72 -16.80 -12.78
N ASP A 541 10.64 -16.74 -13.73
CA ASP A 541 10.42 -16.22 -15.09
C ASP A 541 9.78 -14.82 -15.10
N ASP A 542 10.24 -13.94 -14.19
CA ASP A 542 9.75 -12.57 -14.00
C ASP A 542 8.25 -12.46 -13.68
N GLN A 543 7.62 -13.54 -13.22
CA GLN A 543 6.20 -13.62 -12.86
C GLN A 543 6.06 -14.00 -11.39
N PHE A 544 5.54 -13.09 -10.57
CA PHE A 544 5.25 -13.40 -9.16
C PHE A 544 3.97 -14.21 -9.04
N LYS A 545 4.01 -15.28 -8.23
CA LYS A 545 2.84 -16.09 -7.89
C LYS A 545 2.88 -16.46 -6.42
N GLN A 546 1.86 -16.06 -5.68
CA GLN A 546 1.78 -16.27 -4.22
C GLN A 546 1.93 -17.76 -3.83
N VAL A 547 1.31 -18.67 -4.59
CA VAL A 547 1.42 -20.12 -4.35
C VAL A 547 2.87 -20.61 -4.46
N GLU A 548 3.59 -20.18 -5.51
CA GLU A 548 4.98 -20.57 -5.75
C GLU A 548 5.91 -19.96 -4.69
N GLN A 549 5.62 -18.74 -4.25
CA GLN A 549 6.28 -18.08 -3.13
C GLN A 549 6.13 -18.89 -1.83
N SER A 550 4.90 -19.22 -1.42
CA SER A 550 4.64 -20.00 -0.20
C SER A 550 5.28 -21.39 -0.25
N GLN A 551 5.25 -22.04 -1.41
CA GLN A 551 5.91 -23.34 -1.61
C GLN A 551 7.45 -23.21 -1.54
N SER A 552 8.02 -22.15 -2.11
CA SER A 552 9.47 -21.92 -2.13
C SER A 552 10.06 -21.68 -0.74
N LEU A 553 9.28 -21.10 0.17
CA LEU A 553 9.69 -20.95 1.58
C LEU A 553 9.75 -22.29 2.33
N LYS A 554 8.94 -23.28 1.91
CA LYS A 554 8.91 -24.64 2.47
C LYS A 554 9.94 -25.57 1.82
N ASP A 555 9.89 -25.71 0.49
CA ASP A 555 10.81 -26.52 -0.31
C ASP A 555 11.05 -25.86 -1.68
N PHE A 556 12.05 -24.99 -1.75
CA PHE A 556 12.45 -24.31 -2.98
C PHE A 556 12.80 -25.26 -4.12
N VAL A 557 13.45 -26.38 -3.80
CA VAL A 557 13.87 -27.35 -4.82
C VAL A 557 12.68 -28.05 -5.43
N ALA A 558 11.63 -28.34 -4.66
CA ALA A 558 10.40 -28.90 -5.22
C ALA A 558 9.78 -27.96 -6.28
N VAL A 559 9.81 -26.66 -6.04
CA VAL A 559 9.32 -25.66 -7.00
C VAL A 559 10.21 -25.63 -8.24
N VAL A 560 11.54 -25.59 -8.10
CA VAL A 560 12.46 -25.72 -9.25
C VAL A 560 12.21 -27.01 -10.04
N CYS A 561 12.04 -28.13 -9.36
CA CYS A 561 11.76 -29.44 -9.97
C CYS A 561 10.44 -29.47 -10.74
N SER A 562 9.43 -28.69 -10.33
CA SER A 562 8.14 -28.61 -11.04
C SER A 562 8.26 -27.81 -12.35
N LYS A 563 9.22 -26.86 -12.41
CA LYS A 563 9.48 -25.99 -13.57
C LYS A 563 10.38 -26.63 -14.64
N ILE A 564 11.06 -27.74 -14.34
CA ILE A 564 11.88 -28.47 -15.32
C ILE A 564 10.97 -29.18 -16.34
N GLN A 565 10.90 -28.64 -17.56
CA GLN A 565 10.12 -29.22 -18.66
C GLN A 565 10.98 -29.94 -19.71
N ASN A 566 12.17 -29.42 -20.02
CA ASN A 566 12.98 -29.83 -21.19
C ASN A 566 14.34 -30.47 -20.86
N LYS A 567 14.58 -30.83 -19.59
CA LYS A 567 15.80 -31.52 -19.13
C LYS A 567 15.42 -32.77 -18.34
N SER A 568 16.25 -33.81 -18.35
CA SER A 568 16.08 -34.94 -17.43
C SER A 568 16.19 -34.43 -16.00
N LYS A 569 15.12 -34.57 -15.20
CA LYS A 569 15.08 -34.08 -13.83
C LYS A 569 16.24 -34.70 -13.03
N PRO A 570 16.95 -33.92 -12.20
CA PRO A 570 18.04 -34.43 -11.38
C PRO A 570 17.49 -35.37 -10.31
N SER A 571 18.35 -36.25 -9.77
CA SER A 571 17.95 -37.23 -8.75
C SER A 571 17.31 -36.60 -7.52
N VAL A 572 17.66 -35.34 -7.19
CA VAL A 572 17.04 -34.56 -6.10
C VAL A 572 15.53 -34.34 -6.30
N CYS A 573 15.04 -34.40 -7.54
CA CYS A 573 13.62 -34.28 -7.85
C CYS A 573 12.86 -35.61 -7.73
N ASN A 574 13.55 -36.75 -7.62
CA ASN A 574 12.90 -38.06 -7.59
C ASN A 574 12.01 -38.19 -6.34
N GLY A 575 10.71 -38.38 -6.55
CA GLY A 575 9.73 -38.49 -5.47
C GLY A 575 9.48 -37.18 -4.70
N ARG A 576 10.08 -36.06 -5.09
CA ARG A 576 9.85 -34.75 -4.48
C ARG A 576 8.57 -34.14 -5.05
N GLN A 577 7.60 -33.91 -4.18
CA GLN A 577 6.33 -33.27 -4.54
C GLN A 577 6.34 -31.81 -4.08
N LEU A 578 5.56 -30.96 -4.75
CA LEU A 578 5.33 -29.60 -4.27
C LEU A 578 4.74 -29.67 -2.86
N PRO A 579 5.24 -28.87 -1.91
CA PRO A 579 4.65 -28.80 -0.58
C PRO A 579 3.16 -28.54 -0.71
N GLN A 580 2.36 -29.37 -0.05
CA GLN A 580 0.96 -29.06 0.10
C GLN A 580 0.87 -27.78 0.94
N LEU A 581 0.30 -26.76 0.33
CA LEU A 581 -0.23 -25.64 1.10
C LEU A 581 -1.43 -26.24 1.85
N PRO A 582 -1.66 -25.85 3.12
CA PRO A 582 -2.71 -26.45 3.91
C PRO A 582 -3.99 -26.52 3.09
N SER A 583 -4.50 -27.72 2.87
CA SER A 583 -5.84 -27.85 2.32
C SER A 583 -6.82 -27.43 3.41
N PHE A 584 -8.00 -27.00 2.99
CA PHE A 584 -9.10 -26.64 3.89
C PHE A 584 -9.37 -27.72 4.97
N ASP A 585 -9.06 -28.99 4.66
CA ASP A 585 -9.31 -30.15 5.51
C ASP A 585 -8.18 -30.46 6.52
N ASP A 586 -6.96 -29.95 6.32
CA ASP A 586 -5.79 -30.28 7.16
C ASP A 586 -5.78 -29.55 8.52
N TYR A 587 -6.74 -28.65 8.75
CA TYR A 587 -6.92 -27.93 10.02
C TYR A 587 -7.92 -28.62 10.99
N TYR A 588 -8.51 -29.75 10.59
CA TYR A 588 -9.60 -30.42 11.33
C TYR A 588 -9.21 -31.77 11.99
N TYR A 589 -7.93 -32.08 12.17
CA TYR A 589 -7.49 -33.29 12.91
C TYR A 589 -6.52 -33.01 14.05
#